data_AF-A0AAP0MJ16-F1
#
_entry.id   AF-A0AAP0MJ16-F1
#
_cell.length_a   1.000
_cell.length_b   1.000
_cell.length_c   1.000
_cell.angle_alpha   90.00
_cell.angle_beta   90.00
_cell.angle_gamma   90.00
#
_symmetry.space_group_name_H-M   'P 1'
#
loop_
_entity.id
_entity.type
_entity.pdbx_description
1 polymer ?
#
loop_
_entity_poly.entity_id
_entity_poly.type
_entity_poly.pdbx_seq_one_letter_code
_entity_poly.pdbx_strand_id
1 'polypeptide(L)'
;MKSNLSTEDDDDIVESDIELDNTDVMEPDNDPSQKVGLKKSSLEFRMGDPSVEVTEEMRDAANMTKLKAVDLISEGMKLQVGGCHRTTNRSYNVESYFSNTLCSSSKLTFSFSAGVYVKLNKPNAAIRDANVALETNPDSAKGYKIRGMARASLGQWEEAANDLHVASKLDYDEEIGMALKKVEPNARRIQEHRRKYERLRKERELKNFERERQRKQAGADREALSGLRDGQVMGIHSASEFETKLNAATRALRLVILYFTATWCGPCRFISPLFTNLASKYTKVVFLKVDIDEARDVATRWNIGSVPTFFFIKNGKEVDKVVGADKSALERKIAQHAGQ
;
A
#
# COMPACT_ATOMS: atom_id res chain seq x y z
N MET A 1 -26.03 -16.84 -27.01
CA MET A 1 -25.83 -15.41 -26.69
C MET A 1 -24.99 -15.34 -25.43
N LYS A 2 -23.71 -14.97 -25.59
CA LYS A 2 -22.74 -14.93 -24.50
C LYS A 2 -23.14 -13.81 -23.55
N SER A 3 -23.17 -14.13 -22.26
CA SER A 3 -23.43 -13.22 -21.17
C SER A 3 -22.48 -12.03 -21.23
N ASN A 4 -23.08 -10.83 -21.28
CA ASN A 4 -22.41 -9.59 -20.88
C ASN A 4 -22.10 -9.72 -19.39
N LEU A 5 -20.95 -10.29 -19.07
CA LEU A 5 -20.30 -10.07 -17.80
C LEU A 5 -19.67 -8.69 -17.93
N SER A 6 -20.41 -7.69 -17.48
CA SER A 6 -19.95 -6.31 -17.33
C SER A 6 -18.62 -6.34 -16.57
N THR A 7 -17.54 -6.16 -17.31
CA THR A 7 -16.21 -5.78 -16.83
C THR A 7 -16.30 -4.32 -16.43
N GLU A 8 -17.12 -4.05 -15.42
CA GLU A 8 -17.09 -2.82 -14.64
C GLU A 8 -16.14 -3.09 -13.47
N ASP A 9 -15.18 -2.20 -13.26
CA ASP A 9 -14.20 -2.15 -12.15
C ASP A 9 -12.73 -2.48 -12.48
N ASP A 10 -12.22 -2.19 -13.68
CA ASP A 10 -10.79 -1.80 -13.80
C ASP A 10 -10.64 -0.30 -13.49
N ASP A 11 -11.02 0.07 -12.26
CA ASP A 11 -10.60 1.34 -11.65
C ASP A 11 -9.13 1.20 -11.23
N ASP A 12 -8.25 1.05 -12.21
CA ASP A 12 -6.84 1.12 -11.94
C ASP A 12 -6.49 2.52 -11.47
N ILE A 13 -5.81 2.58 -10.32
CA ILE A 13 -5.34 3.84 -9.76
C ILE A 13 -4.24 4.33 -10.69
N VAL A 14 -4.61 5.14 -11.68
CA VAL A 14 -3.67 5.80 -12.58
C VAL A 14 -3.06 6.97 -11.80
N GLU A 15 -1.75 6.90 -11.58
CA GLU A 15 -0.99 8.00 -11.01
C GLU A 15 -0.95 9.16 -11.99
N SER A 16 -1.42 10.32 -11.56
CA SER A 16 -1.34 11.56 -12.33
C SER A 16 0.09 12.09 -12.30
N ASP A 17 0.56 12.64 -13.40
CA ASP A 17 1.85 13.32 -13.41
C ASP A 17 1.87 14.50 -12.42
N ILE A 18 3.02 14.71 -11.77
CA ILE A 18 3.22 15.81 -10.83
C ILE A 18 3.82 17.00 -11.58
N GLU A 19 3.15 18.15 -11.52
CA GLU A 19 3.70 19.40 -12.06
C GLU A 19 4.75 19.99 -11.11
N LEU A 20 6.02 19.75 -11.44
CA LEU A 20 7.19 20.27 -10.73
C LEU A 20 7.87 21.37 -11.55
N ASP A 21 8.31 22.42 -10.88
CA ASP A 21 9.15 23.44 -11.51
C ASP A 21 10.58 22.89 -11.63
N ASN A 22 10.92 22.39 -12.82
CA ASN A 22 12.22 21.80 -13.11
C ASN A 22 13.16 22.74 -13.87
N THR A 23 12.88 24.05 -13.88
CA THR A 23 13.64 25.05 -14.67
C THR A 23 15.15 25.02 -14.39
N ASP A 24 15.53 24.66 -13.16
CA ASP A 24 16.92 24.64 -12.69
C ASP A 24 17.48 23.22 -12.47
N VAL A 25 16.79 22.19 -12.94
CA VAL A 25 17.26 20.81 -12.88
C VAL A 25 18.26 20.57 -14.00
N MET A 26 19.42 20.05 -13.64
CA MET A 26 20.51 19.72 -14.54
C MET A 26 20.61 18.20 -14.73
N GLU A 27 21.20 17.80 -15.85
CA GLU A 27 21.52 16.40 -16.08
C GLU A 27 22.60 15.93 -15.10
N PRO A 28 22.53 14.67 -14.62
CA PRO A 28 23.55 14.12 -13.73
C PRO A 28 24.91 14.06 -14.42
N ASP A 29 25.98 14.53 -13.76
CA ASP A 29 27.34 14.36 -14.26
C ASP A 29 27.76 12.89 -14.20
N ASN A 30 28.37 12.41 -15.29
CA ASN A 30 28.89 11.05 -15.44
C ASN A 30 30.37 10.95 -15.07
N ASP A 31 30.88 11.90 -14.28
CA ASP A 31 32.26 11.81 -13.81
C ASP A 31 32.40 10.51 -13.01
N PRO A 32 33.29 9.58 -13.45
CA PRO A 32 33.50 8.37 -12.70
C PRO A 32 33.82 8.76 -11.25
N SER A 33 33.39 7.93 -10.27
CA SER A 33 33.95 8.03 -8.92
C SER A 33 35.44 8.20 -9.13
N GLN A 34 36.05 9.29 -8.65
CA GLN A 34 37.49 9.48 -8.83
C GLN A 34 38.13 8.19 -8.32
N LYS A 35 38.48 7.30 -9.24
CA LYS A 35 39.28 6.14 -8.92
C LYS A 35 40.60 6.81 -8.62
N VAL A 36 40.88 6.93 -7.33
CA VAL A 36 42.12 7.52 -6.87
C VAL A 36 43.24 6.77 -7.57
N GLY A 37 43.92 7.43 -8.49
CA GLY A 37 44.85 6.74 -9.39
C GLY A 37 45.00 7.43 -10.74
N LEU A 38 45.57 8.63 -10.75
CA LEU A 38 46.28 9.10 -11.94
C LEU A 38 47.56 8.27 -12.06
N LYS A 39 47.60 7.35 -13.04
CA LYS A 39 48.82 6.60 -13.40
C LYS A 39 49.93 7.56 -13.80
N LYS A 40 50.81 7.89 -12.86
CA LYS A 40 52.20 8.24 -13.14
C LYS A 40 53.07 7.46 -12.14
N SER A 41 53.83 6.50 -12.69
CA SER A 41 54.87 5.71 -12.04
C SER A 41 54.53 5.07 -10.69
N SER A 42 54.15 3.79 -10.73
CA SER A 42 54.34 2.73 -9.71
C SER A 42 54.21 3.00 -8.20
N LEU A 43 53.64 4.11 -7.73
CA LEU A 43 53.22 4.29 -6.34
C LEU A 43 51.75 4.74 -6.32
N GLU A 44 50.88 3.83 -5.89
CA GLU A 44 49.45 4.07 -5.71
C GLU A 44 49.24 4.94 -4.46
N PHE A 45 48.87 6.21 -4.61
CA PHE A 45 48.42 7.04 -3.48
C PHE A 45 46.90 7.13 -3.46
N ARG A 46 46.30 6.53 -2.43
CA ARG A 46 44.86 6.64 -2.11
C ARG A 46 44.61 7.96 -1.34
N MET A 47 43.56 8.69 -1.68
CA MET A 47 43.13 9.83 -0.86
C MET A 47 42.77 9.31 0.52
N GLY A 48 43.37 9.88 1.57
CA GLY A 48 43.19 9.40 2.93
C GLY A 48 43.89 8.08 3.23
N ASP A 49 44.97 7.74 2.53
CA ASP A 49 45.87 6.67 2.96
C ASP A 49 46.43 7.03 4.36
N PRO A 50 46.06 6.29 5.42
CA PRO A 50 46.48 6.61 6.78
C PRO A 50 47.99 6.40 7.00
N SER A 51 48.71 5.84 6.02
CA SER A 51 50.16 5.63 6.07
C SER A 51 50.98 6.85 5.67
N VAL A 52 50.35 7.93 5.18
CA VAL A 52 51.05 9.13 4.68
C VAL A 52 51.06 10.21 5.76
N GLU A 53 52.25 10.49 6.30
CA GLU A 53 52.43 11.61 7.23
C GLU A 53 52.33 12.95 6.48
N VAL A 54 51.38 13.78 6.90
CA VAL A 54 51.18 15.12 6.31
C VAL A 54 52.22 16.07 6.86
N THR A 55 53.23 16.40 6.06
CA THR A 55 54.24 17.41 6.41
C THR A 55 53.66 18.83 6.36
N GLU A 56 54.32 19.77 7.05
CA GLU A 56 53.92 21.19 7.07
C GLU A 56 53.97 21.80 5.66
N GLU A 57 54.96 21.42 4.87
CA GLU A 57 55.14 21.82 3.47
C GLU A 57 53.96 21.38 2.59
N MET A 58 53.44 20.16 2.78
CA MET A 58 52.26 19.66 2.06
C MET A 58 51.00 20.44 2.42
N ARG A 59 50.89 20.87 3.68
CA ARG A 59 49.78 21.71 4.16
C ARG A 59 49.85 23.12 3.56
N ASP A 60 51.03 23.72 3.50
CA ASP A 60 51.24 25.04 2.94
C ASP A 60 51.05 25.05 1.41
N ALA A 61 51.54 24.03 0.72
CA ALA A 61 51.29 23.86 -0.71
C ALA A 61 49.78 23.71 -1.02
N ALA A 62 49.06 22.93 -0.20
CA ALA A 62 47.61 22.77 -0.33
C ALA A 62 46.86 24.08 -0.04
N ASN A 63 47.25 24.82 1.00
CA ASN A 63 46.65 26.13 1.33
C ASN A 63 46.89 27.18 0.24
N MET A 64 48.11 27.25 -0.30
CA MET A 64 48.45 28.14 -1.41
C MET A 64 47.67 27.79 -2.67
N THR A 65 47.47 26.50 -2.95
CA THR A 65 46.68 26.04 -4.11
C THR A 65 45.20 26.36 -3.93
N LYS A 66 44.67 26.19 -2.70
CA LYS A 66 43.31 26.59 -2.34
C LYS A 66 43.07 28.09 -2.55
N LEU A 67 43.98 28.95 -2.10
CA LEU A 67 43.86 30.40 -2.30
C LEU A 67 43.82 30.77 -3.79
N LYS A 68 44.75 30.21 -4.58
CA LYS A 68 44.75 30.40 -6.04
C LYS A 68 43.46 29.93 -6.72
N ALA A 69 42.89 28.82 -6.25
CA ALA A 69 41.60 28.33 -6.75
C ALA A 69 40.45 29.29 -6.39
N VAL A 70 40.42 29.85 -5.18
CA VAL A 70 39.45 30.88 -4.76
C VAL A 70 39.57 32.12 -5.64
N ASP A 71 40.80 32.60 -5.85
CA ASP A 71 41.07 33.78 -6.67
C ASP A 71 40.60 33.57 -8.10
N LEU A 72 40.92 32.42 -8.71
CA LEU A 72 40.46 32.07 -10.06
C LEU A 72 38.94 31.92 -10.17
N ILE A 73 38.27 31.41 -9.14
CA ILE A 73 36.80 31.36 -9.09
C ILE A 73 36.24 32.78 -9.00
N SER A 74 36.87 33.66 -8.22
CA SER A 74 36.43 35.06 -8.05
C SER A 74 36.67 35.93 -9.30
N GLU A 75 37.79 35.72 -10.01
CA GLU A 75 38.15 36.45 -11.22
C GLU A 75 37.49 35.87 -12.48
N GLY A 76 37.29 34.56 -12.52
CA GLY A 76 36.70 33.84 -13.65
C GLY A 76 35.19 34.02 -13.80
N MET A 77 34.48 34.36 -12.72
CA MET A 77 33.02 34.52 -12.74
C MET A 77 32.54 35.94 -13.14
N LYS A 78 33.43 36.94 -13.22
CA LYS A 78 33.05 38.28 -13.73
C LYS A 78 32.76 38.32 -15.24
N LEU A 79 33.06 37.25 -15.99
CA LEU A 79 32.94 37.21 -17.45
C LEU A 79 31.77 36.37 -18.00
N GLN A 80 30.80 35.98 -17.16
CA GLN A 80 29.56 35.32 -17.61
C GLN A 80 28.32 36.20 -17.42
N VAL A 81 28.42 37.47 -17.82
CA VAL A 81 27.25 38.26 -18.26
C VAL A 81 27.57 38.77 -19.67
N GLY A 82 27.55 37.86 -20.65
CA GLY A 82 27.75 38.21 -22.05
C GLY A 82 28.59 37.19 -22.81
N GLY A 83 27.91 36.29 -23.51
CA GLY A 83 28.29 35.72 -24.81
C GLY A 83 29.69 35.15 -25.04
N CYS A 84 29.69 33.91 -25.56
CA CYS A 84 30.70 33.33 -26.46
C CYS A 84 31.84 32.49 -25.85
N HIS A 85 31.66 31.17 -25.96
CA HIS A 85 32.64 30.16 -26.41
C HIS A 85 34.13 30.52 -26.30
N ARG A 86 34.78 30.09 -25.21
CA ARG A 86 36.19 29.64 -25.12
C ARG A 86 36.53 29.29 -23.66
N THR A 87 36.07 28.16 -23.13
CA THR A 87 36.36 27.73 -21.74
C THR A 87 36.98 26.35 -21.62
N THR A 88 37.44 25.74 -22.72
CA THR A 88 38.07 24.41 -22.66
C THR A 88 39.41 24.44 -21.93
N ASN A 89 40.25 25.48 -22.07
CA ASN A 89 41.56 25.55 -21.41
C ASN A 89 41.53 25.97 -19.92
N ARG A 90 40.41 26.45 -19.39
CA ARG A 90 40.33 26.92 -17.99
C ARG A 90 39.84 25.83 -17.03
N SER A 91 38.98 24.91 -17.48
CA SER A 91 38.54 23.74 -16.69
C SER A 91 39.69 22.80 -16.34
N TYR A 92 40.61 22.51 -17.27
CA TYR A 92 41.73 21.61 -17.01
C TYR A 92 42.67 22.11 -15.92
N ASN A 93 42.81 23.43 -15.78
CA ASN A 93 43.65 24.02 -14.73
C ASN A 93 43.02 23.80 -13.35
N VAL A 94 41.70 23.99 -13.20
CA VAL A 94 41.01 23.79 -11.92
C VAL A 94 41.11 22.33 -11.47
N GLU A 95 40.81 21.36 -12.35
CA GLU A 95 40.96 19.92 -12.04
C GLU A 95 42.41 19.50 -11.73
N SER A 96 43.39 20.07 -12.42
CA SER A 96 44.83 19.88 -12.15
C SER A 96 45.25 20.46 -10.79
N TYR A 97 44.73 21.63 -10.40
CA TYR A 97 44.99 22.23 -9.09
C TYR A 97 44.37 21.42 -7.95
N PHE A 98 43.21 20.80 -8.17
CA PHE A 98 42.65 19.85 -7.23
C PHE A 98 43.58 18.64 -7.06
N SER A 99 44.11 18.04 -8.13
CA SER A 99 45.04 16.89 -8.03
C SER A 99 46.20 17.11 -7.05
N ASN A 100 46.75 18.33 -6.95
CA ASN A 100 47.85 18.66 -6.03
C ASN A 100 47.38 19.03 -4.61
N THR A 101 46.13 19.46 -4.44
CA THR A 101 45.55 19.78 -3.12
C THR A 101 45.07 18.51 -2.38
N LEU A 102 44.89 17.40 -3.09
CA LEU A 102 44.41 16.10 -2.57
C LEU A 102 45.46 15.33 -1.73
N CYS A 103 46.64 15.91 -1.49
CA CYS A 103 47.67 15.30 -0.63
C CYS A 103 47.56 15.69 0.85
N SER A 104 46.55 16.48 1.25
CA SER A 104 46.37 16.90 2.64
C SER A 104 45.05 16.38 3.21
N SER A 105 45.13 15.54 4.23
CA SER A 105 44.05 14.85 4.97
C SER A 105 43.11 15.77 5.77
N SER A 106 42.98 17.05 5.39
CA SER A 106 42.27 18.04 6.20
C SER A 106 40.75 18.01 5.92
N LYS A 107 39.95 18.01 6.98
CA LYS A 107 38.47 18.08 6.97
C LYS A 107 37.91 19.26 6.14
N LEU A 108 38.69 20.33 5.98
CA LEU A 108 38.32 21.55 5.27
C LEU A 108 38.46 21.42 3.74
N THR A 109 39.10 20.37 3.21
CA THR A 109 39.35 20.20 1.77
C THR A 109 38.13 19.64 1.04
N PHE A 110 37.45 18.62 1.59
CA PHE A 110 36.27 18.01 0.96
C PHE A 110 35.05 18.95 0.93
N SER A 111 34.78 19.66 2.02
CA SER A 111 33.68 20.66 2.04
C SER A 111 33.95 21.83 1.08
N PHE A 112 35.22 22.16 0.84
CA PHE A 112 35.59 23.19 -0.12
C PHE A 112 35.47 22.67 -1.56
N SER A 113 36.00 21.48 -1.83
CA SER A 113 35.90 20.76 -3.11
C SER A 113 34.44 20.60 -3.56
N ALA A 114 33.57 20.12 -2.66
CA ALA A 114 32.14 19.98 -2.93
C ALA A 114 31.48 21.31 -3.33
N GLY A 115 31.84 22.41 -2.66
CA GLY A 115 31.33 23.75 -3.00
C GLY A 115 31.83 24.26 -4.35
N VAL A 116 33.03 23.86 -4.78
CA VAL A 116 33.53 24.17 -6.12
C VAL A 116 32.82 23.32 -7.17
N TYR A 117 32.56 22.04 -6.91
CA TYR A 117 31.80 21.19 -7.83
C TYR A 117 30.37 21.69 -8.07
N VAL A 118 29.70 22.23 -7.04
CA VAL A 118 28.41 22.91 -7.22
C VAL A 118 28.53 24.10 -8.19
N LYS A 119 29.58 24.93 -8.05
CA LYS A 119 29.85 26.07 -8.95
C LYS A 119 30.24 25.65 -10.37
N LEU A 120 30.79 24.44 -10.54
CA LEU A 120 31.16 23.85 -11.82
C LEU A 120 30.00 23.08 -12.47
N ASN A 121 28.79 23.13 -11.91
CA ASN A 121 27.62 22.36 -12.37
C ASN A 121 27.86 20.84 -12.42
N LYS A 122 28.61 20.30 -11.45
CA LYS A 122 28.88 18.86 -11.28
C LYS A 122 28.23 18.32 -10.00
N PRO A 123 26.89 18.13 -9.97
CA PRO A 123 26.15 17.83 -8.75
C PRO A 123 26.45 16.45 -8.11
N ASN A 124 26.63 15.37 -8.88
CA ASN A 124 27.01 14.06 -8.36
C ASN A 124 28.40 14.08 -7.72
N ALA A 125 29.39 14.70 -8.38
CA ALA A 125 30.71 14.91 -7.78
C ALA A 125 30.62 15.71 -6.47
N ALA A 126 29.81 16.77 -6.43
CA ALA A 126 29.58 17.56 -5.22
C ALA A 126 28.94 16.74 -4.09
N ILE A 127 27.94 15.89 -4.39
CA ILE A 127 27.28 15.02 -3.40
C ILE A 127 28.27 14.01 -2.81
N ARG A 128 29.16 13.43 -3.63
CA ARG A 128 30.18 12.49 -3.14
C ARG A 128 31.11 13.15 -2.13
N ASP A 129 31.67 14.30 -2.48
CA ASP A 129 32.58 15.03 -1.58
C ASP A 129 31.87 15.56 -0.33
N ALA A 130 30.61 15.99 -0.46
CA ALA A 130 29.80 16.40 0.67
C ALA A 130 29.47 15.23 1.61
N ASN A 131 29.24 14.01 1.09
CA ASN A 131 29.05 12.82 1.92
C ASN A 131 30.32 12.48 2.71
N VAL A 132 31.49 12.44 2.07
CA VAL A 132 32.77 12.21 2.77
C VAL A 132 33.02 13.29 3.83
N ALA A 133 32.68 14.55 3.53
CA ALA A 133 32.78 15.63 4.50
C ALA A 133 31.87 15.43 5.72
N LEU A 134 30.63 14.95 5.50
CA LEU A 134 29.65 14.70 6.56
C LEU A 134 29.92 13.41 7.36
N GLU A 135 30.50 12.39 6.73
CA GLU A 135 31.01 11.20 7.44
C GLU A 135 32.13 11.58 8.42
N THR A 136 32.98 12.53 8.03
CA THR A 136 34.09 13.01 8.85
C THR A 136 33.67 14.05 9.89
N ASN A 137 32.68 14.88 9.56
CA ASN A 137 32.10 15.89 10.45
C ASN A 137 30.56 15.94 10.28
N PRO A 138 29.83 15.14 11.06
CA PRO A 138 28.37 15.08 10.97
C PRO A 138 27.67 16.40 11.27
N ASP A 139 28.25 17.27 12.11
CA ASP A 139 27.63 18.53 12.52
C ASP A 139 27.99 19.71 11.58
N SER A 140 28.45 19.41 10.36
CA SER A 140 28.81 20.43 9.37
C SER A 140 27.58 21.01 8.66
N ALA A 141 27.11 22.18 9.10
CA ALA A 141 26.05 22.92 8.41
C ALA A 141 26.36 23.17 6.92
N LYS A 142 27.62 23.53 6.63
CA LYS A 142 28.11 23.74 5.26
C LYS A 142 28.07 22.48 4.40
N GLY A 143 28.37 21.31 4.99
CA GLY A 143 28.28 20.02 4.30
C GLY A 143 26.86 19.70 3.85
N TYR A 144 25.90 19.83 4.75
CA TYR A 144 24.47 19.65 4.44
C TYR A 144 23.97 20.67 3.42
N LYS A 145 24.35 21.95 3.55
CA LYS A 145 23.99 23.00 2.58
C LYS A 145 24.44 22.63 1.16
N ILE A 146 25.71 22.29 0.98
CA ILE A 146 26.27 21.94 -0.33
C ILE A 146 25.60 20.70 -0.91
N ARG A 147 25.37 19.67 -0.08
CA ARG A 147 24.69 18.45 -0.51
C ARG A 147 23.23 18.71 -0.90
N GLY A 148 22.51 19.51 -0.12
CA GLY A 148 21.13 19.89 -0.40
C GLY A 148 21.00 20.72 -1.69
N MET A 149 21.92 21.67 -1.92
CA MET A 149 21.96 22.43 -3.17
C MET A 149 22.27 21.54 -4.39
N ALA A 150 23.24 20.63 -4.27
CA ALA A 150 23.58 19.69 -5.34
C ALA A 150 22.43 18.71 -5.65
N ARG A 151 21.70 18.24 -4.64
CA ARG A 151 20.50 17.40 -4.78
C ARG A 151 19.35 18.15 -5.45
N ALA A 152 19.16 19.43 -5.10
CA ALA A 152 18.17 20.29 -5.74
C ALA A 152 18.46 20.43 -7.24
N SER A 153 19.74 20.59 -7.61
CA SER A 153 20.17 20.62 -9.02
C SER A 153 19.91 19.31 -9.77
N LEU A 154 19.73 18.18 -9.08
CA LEU A 154 19.36 16.89 -9.68
C LEU A 154 17.85 16.62 -9.68
N GLY A 155 17.04 17.55 -9.18
CA GLY A 155 15.60 17.34 -8.99
C GLY A 155 15.23 16.41 -7.82
N GLN A 156 16.20 16.10 -6.94
CA GLN A 156 15.96 15.34 -5.70
C GLN A 156 15.40 16.26 -4.61
N TRP A 157 14.17 16.75 -4.82
CA TRP A 157 13.60 17.84 -4.04
C TRP A 157 13.34 17.47 -2.57
N GLU A 158 12.88 16.25 -2.28
CA GLU A 158 12.61 15.80 -0.90
C GLU A 158 13.92 15.71 -0.08
N GLU A 159 14.94 15.06 -0.64
CA GLU A 159 16.25 14.91 0.01
C GLU A 159 16.98 16.25 0.14
N ALA A 160 16.86 17.12 -0.87
CA ALA A 160 17.40 18.47 -0.82
C ALA A 160 16.77 19.32 0.28
N ALA A 161 15.44 19.30 0.42
CA ALA A 161 14.73 20.03 1.47
C ALA A 161 15.17 19.56 2.87
N ASN A 162 15.29 18.25 3.06
CA ASN A 162 15.73 17.66 4.32
C ASN A 162 17.14 18.12 4.70
N ASP A 163 18.09 18.04 3.76
CA ASP A 163 19.47 18.50 4.00
C ASP A 163 19.53 19.99 4.33
N LEU A 164 18.80 20.83 3.59
CA LEU A 164 18.78 22.27 3.83
C LEU A 164 18.12 22.63 5.17
N HIS A 165 17.09 21.90 5.59
CA HIS A 165 16.52 22.06 6.93
C HIS A 165 17.48 21.65 8.03
N VAL A 166 18.23 20.56 7.87
CA VAL A 166 19.28 20.18 8.82
C VAL A 166 20.36 21.25 8.86
N ALA A 167 20.81 21.74 7.71
CA ALA A 167 21.79 22.81 7.61
C ALA A 167 21.32 24.08 8.36
N SER A 168 20.08 24.53 8.10
CA SER A 168 19.50 25.72 8.74
C SER A 168 19.33 25.59 10.26
N LYS A 169 19.19 24.36 10.78
CA LYS A 169 19.11 24.11 12.23
C LYS A 169 20.49 24.17 12.88
N LEU A 170 21.53 23.77 12.16
CA LEU A 170 22.91 23.79 12.65
C LEU A 170 23.49 25.20 12.58
N ASP A 171 23.32 25.89 11.45
CA ASP A 171 23.78 27.26 11.26
C ASP A 171 22.83 28.03 10.33
N TYR A 172 22.48 29.25 10.71
CA TYR A 172 21.62 30.10 9.90
C TYR A 172 22.44 30.85 8.86
N ASP A 173 22.05 30.69 7.60
CA ASP A 173 22.67 31.34 6.45
C ASP A 173 21.56 31.78 5.48
N GLU A 174 21.61 33.02 5.02
CA GLU A 174 20.63 33.58 4.09
C GLU A 174 20.54 32.77 2.78
N GLU A 175 21.66 32.19 2.32
CA GLU A 175 21.68 31.33 1.14
C GLU A 175 20.89 30.03 1.35
N ILE A 176 20.86 29.47 2.58
CA ILE A 176 20.05 28.29 2.90
C ILE A 176 18.56 28.64 2.83
N GLY A 177 18.18 29.81 3.35
CA GLY A 177 16.80 30.30 3.29
C GLY A 177 16.31 30.53 1.86
N MET A 178 17.16 31.07 0.99
CA MET A 178 16.85 31.22 -0.44
C MET A 178 16.69 29.87 -1.14
N ALA A 179 17.57 28.90 -0.85
CA ALA A 179 17.49 27.55 -1.41
C ALA A 179 16.21 26.82 -0.97
N LEU A 180 15.82 26.92 0.31
CA LEU A 180 14.59 26.33 0.82
C LEU A 180 13.33 26.86 0.13
N LYS A 181 13.24 28.19 -0.12
CA LYS A 181 12.10 28.79 -0.83
C LYS A 181 11.88 28.18 -2.23
N LYS A 182 12.95 27.72 -2.88
CA LYS A 182 12.90 27.09 -4.21
C LYS A 182 12.58 25.59 -4.13
N VAL A 183 13.14 24.89 -3.16
CA VAL A 183 13.02 23.42 -3.05
C VAL A 183 11.72 22.98 -2.38
N GLU A 184 11.25 23.71 -1.37
CA GLU A 184 10.08 23.33 -0.55
C GLU A 184 8.78 23.13 -1.37
N PRO A 185 8.41 23.99 -2.33
CA PRO A 185 7.17 23.80 -3.08
C PRO A 185 7.12 22.46 -3.83
N ASN A 186 8.22 22.11 -4.51
CA ASN A 186 8.33 20.85 -5.25
C ASN A 186 8.34 19.65 -4.28
N ALA A 187 9.10 19.73 -3.19
CA ALA A 187 9.13 18.68 -2.17
C ALA A 187 7.75 18.42 -1.55
N ARG A 188 6.99 19.48 -1.22
CA ARG A 188 5.63 19.37 -0.68
C ARG A 188 4.67 18.70 -1.67
N ARG A 189 4.70 19.09 -2.94
CA ARG A 189 3.86 18.47 -4.00
C ARG A 189 4.13 16.98 -4.14
N ILE A 190 5.40 16.56 -4.14
CA ILE A 190 5.79 15.14 -4.19
C ILE A 190 5.24 14.39 -2.96
N GLN A 191 5.41 14.96 -1.77
CA GLN A 191 4.95 14.33 -0.54
C GLN A 191 3.41 14.20 -0.49
N GLU A 192 2.68 15.25 -0.89
CA GLU A 192 1.23 15.25 -0.94
C GLU A 192 0.69 14.25 -1.97
N HIS A 193 1.31 14.19 -3.16
CA HIS A 193 0.99 13.21 -4.18
C HIS A 193 1.17 11.77 -3.65
N ARG A 194 2.34 11.45 -3.07
CA ARG A 194 2.59 10.12 -2.49
C ARG A 194 1.55 9.76 -1.43
N ARG A 195 1.24 10.68 -0.50
CA ARG A 195 0.22 10.48 0.54
C ARG A 195 -1.18 10.29 -0.02
N LYS A 196 -1.55 10.97 -1.11
CA LYS A 196 -2.84 10.78 -1.79
C LYS A 196 -2.94 9.36 -2.35
N TYR A 197 -1.93 8.91 -3.07
CA TYR A 197 -1.95 7.61 -3.73
C TYR A 197 -1.80 6.42 -2.77
N GLU A 198 -1.03 6.57 -1.69
CA GLU A 198 -1.00 5.58 -0.61
C GLU A 198 -2.37 5.39 0.05
N ARG A 199 -3.11 6.49 0.28
CA ARG A 199 -4.47 6.41 0.82
C ARG A 199 -5.42 5.68 -0.13
N LEU A 200 -5.40 6.06 -1.41
CA LEU A 200 -6.22 5.43 -2.44
C LEU A 200 -5.94 3.93 -2.58
N ARG A 201 -4.67 3.51 -2.53
CA ARG A 201 -4.28 2.10 -2.58
C ARG A 201 -4.84 1.33 -1.38
N LYS A 202 -4.68 1.85 -0.16
CA LYS A 202 -5.23 1.22 1.06
C LYS A 202 -6.76 1.13 1.05
N GLU A 203 -7.43 2.17 0.57
CA GLU A 203 -8.89 2.18 0.44
C GLU A 203 -9.36 1.15 -0.59
N ARG A 204 -8.68 1.02 -1.73
CA ARG A 204 -8.96 0.00 -2.75
C ARG A 204 -8.75 -1.41 -2.20
N GLU A 205 -7.67 -1.64 -1.46
CA GLU A 205 -7.39 -2.93 -0.81
C GLU A 205 -8.50 -3.31 0.17
N LEU A 206 -8.94 -2.37 1.02
CA LEU A 206 -10.04 -2.59 1.96
C LEU A 206 -11.35 -2.88 1.22
N LYS A 207 -11.69 -2.09 0.20
CA LYS A 207 -12.89 -2.29 -0.63
C LYS A 207 -12.85 -3.64 -1.36
N ASN A 208 -11.69 -4.07 -1.85
CA ASN A 208 -11.51 -5.36 -2.50
C ASN A 208 -11.70 -6.51 -1.51
N PHE A 209 -11.13 -6.40 -0.31
CA PHE A 209 -11.29 -7.38 0.75
C PHE A 209 -12.76 -7.53 1.18
N GLU A 210 -13.47 -6.41 1.37
CA GLU A 210 -14.89 -6.41 1.67
C GLU A 210 -15.73 -7.03 0.55
N ARG A 211 -15.46 -6.67 -0.71
CA ARG A 211 -16.12 -7.26 -1.89
C ARG A 211 -15.88 -8.76 -1.98
N GLU A 212 -14.66 -9.23 -1.75
CA GLU A 212 -14.35 -10.66 -1.78
C GLU A 212 -15.10 -11.41 -0.67
N ARG A 213 -15.13 -10.85 0.55
CA ARG A 213 -15.90 -11.40 1.66
C ARG A 213 -17.39 -11.48 1.33
N GLN A 214 -17.97 -10.42 0.77
CA GLN A 214 -19.36 -10.41 0.33
C GLN A 214 -19.62 -11.43 -0.78
N ARG A 215 -18.72 -11.56 -1.77
CA ARG A 215 -18.83 -12.58 -2.83
C ARG A 215 -18.78 -14.00 -2.28
N LYS A 216 -17.88 -14.28 -1.33
CA LYS A 216 -17.82 -15.59 -0.64
C LYS A 216 -19.09 -15.87 0.14
N GLN A 217 -19.59 -14.89 0.89
CA GLN A 217 -20.85 -15.02 1.64
C GLN A 217 -22.04 -15.25 0.69
N ALA A 218 -22.17 -14.47 -0.37
CA ALA A 218 -23.22 -14.63 -1.38
C ALA A 218 -23.11 -15.98 -2.12
N GLY A 219 -21.88 -16.45 -2.39
CA GLY A 219 -21.63 -17.78 -2.94
C GLY A 219 -22.11 -18.90 -2.02
N ALA A 220 -21.72 -18.85 -0.74
CA ALA A 220 -22.17 -19.78 0.28
C ALA A 220 -23.69 -19.74 0.49
N ASP A 221 -24.28 -18.54 0.44
CA ASP A 221 -25.74 -18.38 0.53
C ASP A 221 -26.45 -18.97 -0.68
N ARG A 222 -25.92 -18.79 -1.89
CA ARG A 222 -26.47 -19.40 -3.11
C ARG A 222 -26.39 -20.93 -3.08
N GLU A 223 -25.29 -21.47 -2.57
CA GLU A 223 -25.12 -22.92 -2.37
C GLU A 223 -26.05 -23.47 -1.29
N ALA A 224 -26.21 -22.76 -0.17
CA ALA A 224 -27.15 -23.15 0.87
C ALA A 224 -28.60 -23.10 0.37
N LEU A 225 -28.94 -22.11 -0.48
CA LEU A 225 -30.22 -21.99 -1.16
C LEU A 225 -30.47 -23.10 -2.19
N SER A 226 -29.46 -23.52 -2.97
CA SER A 226 -29.62 -24.64 -3.91
C SER A 226 -29.85 -25.97 -3.18
N GLY A 227 -29.38 -26.08 -1.94
CA GLY A 227 -29.71 -27.20 -1.05
C GLY A 227 -31.19 -27.25 -0.64
N LEU A 228 -31.94 -26.16 -0.76
CA LEU A 228 -33.39 -26.11 -0.53
C LEU A 228 -34.12 -26.56 -1.79
N ARG A 229 -34.72 -27.76 -1.76
CA ARG A 229 -35.42 -28.32 -2.92
C ARG A 229 -36.87 -27.84 -2.96
N ASP A 230 -37.18 -26.97 -3.91
CA ASP A 230 -38.54 -26.48 -4.15
C ASP A 230 -39.47 -27.65 -4.51
N GLY A 231 -40.67 -27.66 -3.90
CA GLY A 231 -41.67 -28.68 -4.19
C GLY A 231 -41.42 -30.04 -3.52
N GLN A 232 -40.38 -30.18 -2.70
CA GLN A 232 -40.01 -31.46 -2.09
C GLN A 232 -39.91 -31.37 -0.56
N VAL A 233 -40.12 -32.52 0.10
CA VAL A 233 -39.86 -32.69 1.53
C VAL A 233 -38.41 -33.10 1.72
N MET A 234 -37.68 -32.35 2.52
CA MET A 234 -36.28 -32.64 2.84
C MET A 234 -36.18 -33.35 4.18
N GLY A 235 -35.67 -34.59 4.16
CA GLY A 235 -35.27 -35.30 5.38
C GLY A 235 -34.12 -34.58 6.08
N ILE A 236 -34.14 -34.59 7.41
CA ILE A 236 -33.11 -34.06 8.28
C ILE A 236 -32.65 -35.19 9.19
N HIS A 237 -31.36 -35.50 9.12
CA HIS A 237 -30.76 -36.62 9.85
C HIS A 237 -29.74 -36.17 10.91
N SER A 238 -29.43 -34.87 10.97
CA SER A 238 -28.47 -34.31 11.92
C SER A 238 -28.82 -32.89 12.34
N ALA A 239 -28.31 -32.47 13.50
CA ALA A 239 -28.42 -31.09 13.97
C ALA A 239 -27.77 -30.08 13.00
N SER A 240 -26.61 -30.42 12.43
CA SER A 240 -25.90 -29.52 11.49
C SER A 240 -26.70 -29.29 10.21
N GLU A 241 -27.27 -30.36 9.64
CA GLU A 241 -28.12 -30.26 8.45
C GLU A 241 -29.39 -29.44 8.71
N PHE A 242 -30.00 -29.63 9.89
CA PHE A 242 -31.16 -28.85 10.34
C PHE A 242 -30.85 -27.36 10.35
N GLU A 243 -29.79 -26.95 11.07
CA GLU A 243 -29.40 -25.55 11.21
C GLU A 243 -29.05 -24.93 9.85
N THR A 244 -28.33 -25.67 9.01
CA THR A 244 -27.92 -25.19 7.69
C THR A 244 -29.14 -24.85 6.83
N LYS A 245 -30.11 -25.76 6.74
CA LYS A 245 -31.34 -25.56 5.93
C LYS A 245 -32.27 -24.52 6.54
N LEU A 246 -32.45 -24.52 7.86
CA LEU A 246 -33.29 -23.53 8.55
C LEU A 246 -32.72 -22.11 8.39
N ASN A 247 -31.41 -21.94 8.57
CA ASN A 247 -30.75 -20.65 8.41
C ASN A 247 -30.77 -20.18 6.95
N ALA A 248 -30.53 -21.08 5.99
CA ALA A 248 -30.63 -20.74 4.57
C ALA A 248 -32.03 -20.24 4.20
N ALA A 249 -33.07 -20.94 4.65
CA ALA A 249 -34.45 -20.57 4.37
C ALA A 249 -34.85 -19.26 5.08
N THR A 250 -34.35 -19.02 6.29
CA THR A 250 -34.56 -17.79 7.05
C THR A 250 -33.92 -16.58 6.35
N ARG A 251 -32.66 -16.71 5.89
CA ARG A 251 -31.98 -15.66 5.10
C ARG A 251 -32.70 -15.37 3.79
N ALA A 252 -33.31 -16.39 3.19
CA ALA A 252 -34.13 -16.28 1.98
C ALA A 252 -35.55 -15.74 2.23
N LEU A 253 -35.92 -15.41 3.48
CA LEU A 253 -37.25 -14.96 3.88
C LEU A 253 -38.37 -15.94 3.47
N ARG A 254 -38.07 -17.24 3.41
CA ARG A 254 -39.04 -18.29 3.07
C ARG A 254 -39.69 -18.84 4.35
N LEU A 255 -40.99 -19.12 4.27
CA LEU A 255 -41.67 -19.89 5.32
C LEU A 255 -41.06 -21.30 5.37
N VAL A 256 -40.75 -21.77 6.56
CA VAL A 256 -40.28 -23.14 6.81
C VAL A 256 -41.32 -23.87 7.63
N ILE A 257 -41.67 -25.08 7.20
CA ILE A 257 -42.54 -25.97 7.96
C ILE A 257 -41.70 -27.16 8.42
N LEU A 258 -41.55 -27.29 9.73
CA LEU A 258 -40.87 -28.42 10.36
C LEU A 258 -41.91 -29.48 10.69
N TYR A 259 -41.68 -30.71 10.26
CA TYR A 259 -42.51 -31.87 10.57
C TYR A 259 -41.70 -32.87 11.40
N PHE A 260 -41.97 -32.89 12.70
CA PHE A 260 -41.41 -33.88 13.62
C PHE A 260 -42.25 -35.17 13.59
N THR A 261 -41.59 -36.29 13.31
CA THR A 261 -42.21 -37.61 13.10
C THR A 261 -41.41 -38.71 13.77
N ALA A 262 -41.97 -39.92 13.81
CA ALA A 262 -41.24 -41.15 14.11
C ALA A 262 -41.72 -42.30 13.23
N THR A 263 -40.88 -43.30 12.96
CA THR A 263 -41.21 -44.46 12.13
C THR A 263 -42.30 -45.36 12.71
N TRP A 264 -42.39 -45.43 14.03
CA TRP A 264 -43.37 -46.22 14.80
C TRP A 264 -44.70 -45.50 15.01
N CYS A 265 -44.82 -44.23 14.62
CA CYS A 265 -46.02 -43.42 14.82
C CYS A 265 -47.08 -43.70 13.75
N GLY A 266 -48.21 -44.32 14.14
CA GLY A 266 -49.34 -44.59 13.26
C GLY A 266 -49.95 -43.33 12.61
N PRO A 267 -50.36 -42.31 13.39
CA PRO A 267 -50.90 -41.04 12.85
C PRO A 267 -49.95 -40.32 11.87
N CYS A 268 -48.64 -40.43 12.10
CA CYS A 268 -47.60 -39.88 11.23
C CYS A 268 -47.64 -40.52 9.83
N ARG A 269 -47.90 -41.83 9.74
CA ARG A 269 -48.03 -42.53 8.45
C ARG A 269 -49.22 -42.02 7.64
N PHE A 270 -50.31 -41.66 8.30
CA PHE A 270 -51.50 -41.10 7.63
C PHE A 270 -51.27 -39.69 7.09
N ILE A 271 -50.58 -38.82 7.84
CA ILE A 271 -50.39 -37.42 7.44
C ILE A 271 -49.19 -37.19 6.52
N SER A 272 -48.21 -38.12 6.49
CA SER A 272 -47.00 -37.96 5.68
C SER A 272 -47.27 -37.79 4.17
N PRO A 273 -48.17 -38.55 3.51
CA PRO A 273 -48.51 -38.34 2.10
C PRO A 273 -49.11 -36.96 1.82
N LEU A 274 -49.92 -36.46 2.75
CA LEU A 274 -50.48 -35.11 2.67
C LEU A 274 -49.37 -34.06 2.75
N PHE A 275 -48.43 -34.21 3.68
CA PHE A 275 -47.30 -33.28 3.83
C PHE A 275 -46.46 -33.20 2.54
N THR A 276 -46.21 -34.34 1.89
CA THR A 276 -45.54 -34.39 0.58
C THR A 276 -46.34 -33.68 -0.51
N ASN A 277 -47.66 -33.87 -0.57
CA ASN A 277 -48.51 -33.18 -1.54
C ASN A 277 -48.52 -31.65 -1.31
N LEU A 278 -48.49 -31.21 -0.06
CA LEU A 278 -48.40 -29.80 0.31
C LEU A 278 -47.06 -29.20 -0.10
N ALA A 279 -45.96 -29.96 0.02
CA ALA A 279 -44.66 -29.55 -0.49
C ALA A 279 -44.70 -29.24 -1.98
N SER A 280 -45.24 -30.16 -2.78
CA SER A 280 -45.41 -29.97 -4.23
C SER A 280 -46.32 -28.78 -4.59
N LYS A 281 -47.35 -28.52 -3.77
CA LYS A 281 -48.29 -27.41 -3.99
C LYS A 281 -47.69 -26.04 -3.64
N TYR A 282 -46.91 -25.95 -2.57
CA TYR A 282 -46.34 -24.70 -2.07
C TYR A 282 -44.82 -24.67 -2.29
N THR A 283 -44.40 -24.56 -3.56
CA THR A 283 -42.99 -24.66 -3.96
C THR A 283 -42.08 -23.60 -3.31
N LYS A 284 -42.63 -22.44 -2.94
CA LYS A 284 -41.91 -21.35 -2.24
C LYS A 284 -41.72 -21.60 -0.74
N VAL A 285 -42.44 -22.56 -0.17
CA VAL A 285 -42.34 -22.93 1.25
C VAL A 285 -41.35 -24.08 1.38
N VAL A 286 -40.53 -24.06 2.44
CA VAL A 286 -39.52 -25.08 2.70
C VAL A 286 -40.11 -26.12 3.64
N PHE A 287 -40.14 -27.39 3.22
CA PHE A 287 -40.70 -28.49 4.00
C PHE A 287 -39.57 -29.37 4.54
N LEU A 288 -39.37 -29.36 5.86
CA LEU A 288 -38.36 -30.17 6.54
C LEU A 288 -39.04 -31.28 7.34
N LYS A 289 -38.61 -32.52 7.13
CA LYS A 289 -39.04 -33.69 7.90
C LYS A 289 -37.91 -34.09 8.84
N VAL A 290 -38.20 -34.09 10.14
CA VAL A 290 -37.25 -34.42 11.19
C VAL A 290 -37.75 -35.68 11.89
N ASP A 291 -37.00 -36.77 11.77
CA ASP A 291 -37.27 -37.96 12.57
C ASP A 291 -36.69 -37.76 13.98
N ILE A 292 -37.53 -37.90 15.01
CA ILE A 292 -37.11 -37.65 16.40
C ILE A 292 -36.12 -38.70 16.89
N ASP A 293 -36.10 -39.89 16.30
CA ASP A 293 -35.19 -40.97 16.68
C ASP A 293 -33.81 -40.79 16.06
N GLU A 294 -33.74 -40.19 14.86
CA GLU A 294 -32.50 -39.89 14.13
C GLU A 294 -31.87 -38.55 14.57
N ALA A 295 -32.68 -37.49 14.71
CA ALA A 295 -32.23 -36.15 15.06
C ALA A 295 -32.65 -35.76 16.50
N ARG A 296 -32.29 -36.61 17.48
CA ARG A 296 -32.68 -36.48 18.90
C ARG A 296 -32.33 -35.14 19.53
N ASP A 297 -31.16 -34.59 19.21
CA ASP A 297 -30.72 -33.28 19.73
C ASP A 297 -31.61 -32.14 19.23
N VAL A 298 -32.12 -32.25 18.00
CA VAL A 298 -33.07 -31.27 17.45
C VAL A 298 -34.42 -31.45 18.16
N ALA A 299 -34.92 -32.68 18.27
CA ALA A 299 -36.19 -32.96 18.94
C ALA A 299 -36.20 -32.48 20.41
N THR A 300 -35.09 -32.65 21.12
CA THR A 300 -34.94 -32.18 22.50
C THR A 300 -34.94 -30.65 22.57
N ARG A 301 -34.17 -29.97 21.71
CA ARG A 301 -34.11 -28.50 21.66
C ARG A 301 -35.46 -27.86 21.32
N TRP A 302 -36.24 -28.51 20.46
CA TRP A 302 -37.59 -28.06 20.08
C TRP A 302 -38.69 -28.55 21.03
N ASN A 303 -38.31 -29.18 22.15
CA ASN A 303 -39.21 -29.68 23.20
C ASN A 303 -40.38 -30.52 22.64
N ILE A 304 -40.06 -31.50 21.80
CA ILE A 304 -41.06 -32.35 21.16
C ILE A 304 -41.63 -33.37 22.16
N GLY A 305 -42.84 -33.11 22.65
CA GLY A 305 -43.55 -34.02 23.56
C GLY A 305 -44.46 -35.05 22.88
N SER A 306 -44.81 -34.85 21.60
CA SER A 306 -45.69 -35.74 20.85
C SER A 306 -45.43 -35.65 19.34
N VAL A 307 -45.64 -36.74 18.62
CA VAL A 307 -45.59 -36.77 17.15
C VAL A 307 -46.93 -37.26 16.57
N PRO A 308 -47.37 -36.75 15.41
CA PRO A 308 -46.71 -35.74 14.59
C PRO A 308 -46.86 -34.32 15.18
N THR A 309 -45.83 -33.48 15.08
CA THR A 309 -45.91 -32.05 15.43
C THR A 309 -45.33 -31.21 14.29
N PHE A 310 -46.03 -30.14 13.94
CA PHE A 310 -45.65 -29.21 12.88
C PHE A 310 -45.37 -27.82 13.45
N PHE A 311 -44.23 -27.23 13.10
CA PHE A 311 -43.90 -25.84 13.43
C PHE A 311 -43.79 -25.00 12.16
N PHE A 312 -44.27 -23.77 12.25
CA PHE A 312 -44.23 -22.79 11.17
C PHE A 312 -43.23 -21.71 11.55
N ILE A 313 -42.15 -21.60 10.79
CA ILE A 313 -41.07 -20.65 11.06
C ILE A 313 -41.06 -19.61 9.94
N LYS A 314 -41.18 -18.34 10.32
CA LYS A 314 -41.05 -17.19 9.41
C LYS A 314 -40.11 -16.18 10.06
N ASN A 315 -39.16 -15.65 9.30
CA ASN A 315 -38.15 -14.70 9.79
C ASN A 315 -37.40 -15.20 11.04
N GLY A 316 -37.08 -16.50 11.09
CA GLY A 316 -36.35 -17.12 12.20
C GLY A 316 -37.15 -17.30 13.50
N LYS A 317 -38.46 -17.01 13.50
CA LYS A 317 -39.34 -17.15 14.67
C LYS A 317 -40.47 -18.14 14.40
N GLU A 318 -40.87 -18.86 15.44
CA GLU A 318 -42.10 -19.64 15.43
C GLU A 318 -43.30 -18.68 15.32
N VAL A 319 -44.05 -18.81 14.23
CA VAL A 319 -45.29 -18.06 14.00
C VAL A 319 -46.53 -18.90 14.24
N ASP A 320 -46.40 -20.22 14.20
CA ASP A 320 -47.51 -21.14 14.44
C ASP A 320 -47.08 -22.58 14.72
N LYS A 321 -48.02 -23.38 15.26
CA LYS A 321 -47.83 -24.78 15.60
C LYS A 321 -49.10 -25.61 15.38
N VAL A 322 -48.94 -26.86 14.96
CA VAL A 322 -50.00 -27.89 14.93
C VAL A 322 -49.48 -29.15 15.60
N VAL A 323 -50.26 -29.70 16.52
CA VAL A 323 -49.93 -30.96 17.20
C VAL A 323 -50.96 -32.01 16.82
N GLY A 324 -50.50 -33.21 16.47
CA GLY A 324 -51.35 -34.32 16.02
C GLY A 324 -51.62 -34.33 14.52
N ALA A 325 -52.26 -35.40 14.06
CA ALA A 325 -52.55 -35.64 12.64
C ALA A 325 -53.81 -34.88 12.16
N ASP A 326 -53.88 -33.57 12.39
CA ASP A 326 -54.97 -32.70 11.94
C ASP A 326 -54.70 -32.13 10.54
N LYS A 327 -55.26 -32.79 9.53
CA LYS A 327 -55.19 -32.37 8.12
C LYS A 327 -55.74 -30.96 7.89
N SER A 328 -56.89 -30.66 8.48
CA SER A 328 -57.60 -29.41 8.20
C SER A 328 -56.87 -28.22 8.81
N ALA A 329 -56.36 -28.36 10.03
CA ALA A 329 -55.55 -27.31 10.66
C ALA A 329 -54.24 -27.07 9.92
N LEU A 330 -53.55 -28.13 9.48
CA LEU A 330 -52.31 -28.02 8.73
C LEU A 330 -52.51 -27.25 7.42
N GLU A 331 -53.51 -27.63 6.60
CA GLU A 331 -53.81 -26.97 5.33
C GLU A 331 -54.17 -25.48 5.51
N ARG A 332 -55.02 -25.16 6.49
CA ARG A 332 -55.42 -23.77 6.78
C ARG A 332 -54.24 -22.90 7.18
N LYS A 333 -53.39 -23.37 8.09
CA LYS A 333 -52.24 -22.59 8.58
C LYS A 333 -51.17 -22.39 7.51
N ILE A 334 -50.94 -23.38 6.66
CA ILE A 334 -50.04 -23.22 5.51
C ILE A 334 -50.59 -22.14 4.57
N ALA A 335 -51.88 -22.20 4.22
CA ALA A 335 -52.48 -21.18 3.35
C ALA A 335 -52.40 -19.77 3.97
N GLN A 336 -52.64 -19.66 5.29
CA GLN A 336 -52.55 -18.40 6.02
C GLN A 336 -51.14 -17.79 5.98
N HIS A 337 -50.10 -18.58 6.22
CA HIS A 337 -48.73 -18.08 6.35
C HIS A 337 -47.94 -18.03 5.03
N ALA A 338 -48.34 -18.83 4.04
CA ALA A 338 -47.71 -18.88 2.72
C ALA A 338 -48.21 -17.80 1.75
N GLY A 339 -49.41 -17.24 2.01
CA GLY A 339 -50.02 -16.17 1.19
C GLY A 339 -49.69 -14.74 1.64
N GLN A 340 -48.87 -14.57 2.69
CA GLN A 340 -48.51 -13.28 3.29
C GLN A 340 -47.07 -12.86 3.01
#